data_AF-A0A9X6AE26-F1
#
_entry.id   AF-A0A9X6AE26-F1
#
_cell.length_a   1.000
_cell.length_b   1.000
_cell.length_c   1.000
_cell.angle_alpha   90.00
_cell.angle_beta   90.00
_cell.angle_gamma   90.00
#
_symmetry.space_group_name_H-M   'P 1'
#
loop_
_entity.id
_entity.type
_entity.pdbx_description
1 polymer ?
#
loop_
_entity_poly.entity_id
_entity_poly.type
_entity_poly.pdbx_seq_one_letter_code
_entity_poly.pdbx_strand_id
1 'polypeptide(L)'
;MFSSFSAWSARRRGAARLAAATLVSGLVAAGALATAGAAAADDAPRSQGGATATIGGLKTYGAAVVHDHGVDQQVSAGLFEMSVDGGGMLQTYCIDLHNPTQRDAQYQETSWSGTSLNGNKDAGKIRWILQHSYPQVNDLAALADMAGAHGLTEQDAAAGTQVAIWRYSDGADVDALDPQAEKLADYLQKNALNVAEPKASLTLDPPAVSG
;
A
#
# COMPACT_ATOMS: atom_id res chain seq x y z
N MET A 1 -13.04 -48.19 -26.04
CA MET A 1 -12.57 -48.91 -27.26
C MET A 1 -11.88 -47.84 -28.10
N PHE A 2 -10.58 -47.78 -28.38
CA PHE A 2 -9.42 -48.67 -28.47
C PHE A 2 -8.19 -47.82 -28.02
N SER A 3 -7.22 -48.17 -27.17
CA SER A 3 -6.23 -49.27 -27.10
C SER A 3 -5.24 -49.36 -28.27
N SER A 4 -3.95 -49.05 -27.98
CA SER A 4 -2.69 -49.71 -28.46
C SER A 4 -1.50 -49.00 -27.76
N PHE A 5 -0.85 -49.54 -26.73
CA PHE A 5 0.22 -50.58 -26.66
C PHE A 5 1.43 -50.26 -27.56
N SER A 6 2.61 -49.91 -27.03
CA SER A 6 3.65 -50.72 -26.32
C SER A 6 4.84 -50.92 -27.28
N ALA A 7 6.07 -50.53 -26.92
CA ALA A 7 7.17 -51.40 -26.45
C ALA A 7 8.49 -50.62 -26.69
N TRP A 8 9.68 -50.90 -26.13
CA TRP A 8 10.20 -51.61 -24.97
C TRP A 8 11.71 -51.27 -24.96
N SER A 9 12.25 -51.01 -23.76
CA SER A 9 13.66 -51.04 -23.30
C SER A 9 14.83 -51.17 -24.27
N ALA A 10 15.92 -50.48 -23.91
CA ALA A 10 17.24 -51.10 -23.85
C ALA A 10 18.00 -50.65 -22.61
N ARG A 11 18.41 -51.63 -21.82
CA ARG A 11 19.29 -51.54 -20.65
C ARG A 11 20.72 -51.75 -21.13
N ARG A 12 21.68 -50.93 -20.73
CA ARG A 12 23.09 -51.33 -20.79
C ARG A 12 23.86 -50.86 -19.56
N ARG A 13 24.34 -51.86 -18.82
CA ARG A 13 25.31 -51.76 -17.73
C ARG A 13 26.70 -51.80 -18.36
N GLY A 14 27.62 -51.01 -17.84
CA GLY A 14 29.05 -51.12 -18.12
C GLY A 14 29.83 -50.68 -16.90
N ALA A 15 30.43 -51.64 -16.21
CA ALA A 15 31.31 -51.44 -15.07
C ALA A 15 32.77 -51.41 -15.55
N ALA A 16 33.59 -50.53 -14.97
CA ALA A 16 35.03 -50.64 -14.82
C ALA A 16 35.54 -49.36 -14.11
N ARG A 17 36.55 -49.30 -13.25
CA ARG A 17 37.41 -50.25 -12.51
C ARG A 17 38.10 -49.35 -11.46
N LEU A 18 38.33 -49.89 -10.26
CA LEU A 18 39.15 -49.28 -9.21
C LEU A 18 40.64 -49.34 -9.55
N ALA A 19 41.41 -48.31 -9.20
CA ALA A 19 42.83 -48.42 -8.87
C ALA A 19 43.28 -47.27 -7.94
N ALA A 20 43.88 -47.66 -6.82
CA ALA A 20 44.43 -46.85 -5.73
C ALA A 20 45.78 -46.21 -6.13
N ALA A 21 46.05 -44.95 -5.78
CA ALA A 21 46.77 -44.45 -4.59
C ALA A 21 48.28 -44.20 -4.80
N THR A 22 48.72 -42.97 -4.51
CA THR A 22 50.03 -42.65 -3.90
C THR A 22 49.92 -41.36 -3.07
N LEU A 23 50.32 -41.44 -1.81
CA LEU A 23 50.58 -40.33 -0.88
C LEU A 23 52.07 -39.97 -0.97
N VAL A 24 52.41 -38.67 -1.03
CA VAL A 24 53.65 -38.13 -0.45
C VAL A 24 53.37 -36.73 0.10
N SER A 25 53.79 -36.52 1.33
CA SER A 25 53.73 -35.28 2.11
C SER A 25 54.75 -34.24 1.64
N GLY A 26 54.36 -32.96 1.68
CA GLY A 26 55.27 -31.82 1.59
C GLY A 26 54.77 -30.68 2.49
N LEU A 27 55.48 -30.45 3.60
CA LEU A 27 55.22 -29.42 4.59
C LEU A 27 56.22 -28.28 4.39
N VAL A 28 55.77 -27.05 4.06
CA VAL A 28 56.47 -25.79 4.38
C VAL A 28 55.44 -24.68 4.61
N ALA A 29 55.57 -23.99 5.74
CA ALA A 29 54.71 -22.93 6.23
C ALA A 29 55.02 -21.55 5.63
N ALA A 30 53.99 -20.70 5.46
CA ALA A 30 54.04 -19.25 5.79
C ALA A 30 52.70 -18.55 5.45
N GLY A 31 52.09 -17.97 6.50
CA GLY A 31 51.47 -16.64 6.49
C GLY A 31 50.41 -16.29 5.44
N ALA A 32 49.15 -16.35 5.85
CA ALA A 32 48.30 -15.17 6.03
C ALA A 32 46.97 -15.63 6.62
N LEU A 33 46.66 -15.19 7.84
CA LEU A 33 45.27 -15.16 8.29
C LEU A 33 44.55 -14.19 7.36
N ALA A 34 43.86 -14.70 6.35
CA ALA A 34 42.82 -13.93 5.69
C ALA A 34 41.74 -13.71 6.75
N THR A 35 41.85 -12.64 7.53
CA THR A 35 40.71 -12.07 8.24
C THR A 35 39.70 -11.75 7.15
N ALA A 36 38.72 -12.63 6.95
CA ALA A 36 37.50 -12.25 6.30
C ALA A 36 36.98 -11.06 7.10
N GLY A 37 37.23 -9.85 6.59
CA GLY A 37 36.71 -8.64 7.19
C GLY A 37 35.22 -8.86 7.28
N ALA A 38 34.68 -8.81 8.50
CA ALA A 38 33.25 -8.69 8.66
C ALA A 38 32.84 -7.49 7.80
N ALA A 39 32.11 -7.75 6.73
CA ALA A 39 31.39 -6.71 6.06
C ALA A 39 30.38 -6.22 7.09
N ALA A 40 30.73 -5.16 7.82
CA ALA A 40 29.78 -4.39 8.58
C ALA A 40 28.82 -3.81 7.54
N ALA A 41 27.69 -4.49 7.34
CA ALA A 41 26.55 -3.86 6.72
C ALA A 41 26.19 -2.70 7.65
N ASP A 42 26.28 -1.47 7.13
CA ASP A 42 25.76 -0.30 7.82
C ASP A 42 24.29 -0.60 8.19
N ASP A 43 24.04 -0.80 9.48
CA ASP A 43 22.72 -0.64 10.08
C ASP A 43 22.39 0.87 10.08
N ALA A 44 22.35 1.47 8.89
CA ALA A 44 21.49 2.63 8.69
C ALA A 44 20.08 2.16 9.04
N PRO A 45 19.29 2.90 9.84
CA PRO A 45 17.93 2.51 10.16
C PRO A 45 17.20 2.31 8.83
N ARG A 46 16.98 1.04 8.47
CA ARG A 46 16.24 0.67 7.27
C ARG A 46 14.84 1.17 7.54
N SER A 47 14.50 2.35 7.04
CA SER A 47 13.10 2.71 6.84
C SER A 47 12.49 1.50 6.16
N GLN A 48 11.47 0.92 6.78
CA GLN A 48 10.68 -0.15 6.21
C GLN A 48 9.91 0.44 5.02
N GLY A 49 10.63 0.81 3.97
CA GLY A 49 10.07 1.41 2.78
C GLY A 49 9.27 0.35 2.08
N GLY A 50 7.95 0.51 2.11
CA GLY A 50 7.02 -0.38 1.41
C GLY A 50 6.99 -0.06 -0.09
N ALA A 51 5.87 -0.37 -0.74
CA ALA A 51 5.73 -0.13 -2.18
C ALA A 51 5.93 1.36 -2.52
N THR A 52 6.55 1.62 -3.67
CA THR A 52 6.64 2.97 -4.24
C THR A 52 5.61 3.11 -5.34
N ALA A 53 4.97 4.27 -5.44
CA ALA A 53 4.01 4.57 -6.50
C ALA A 53 4.11 6.03 -6.95
N THR A 54 3.86 6.27 -8.25
CA THR A 54 3.86 7.60 -8.85
C THR A 54 2.42 8.09 -9.03
N ILE A 55 2.11 9.30 -8.56
CA ILE A 55 0.75 9.86 -8.65
C ILE A 55 0.45 10.39 -10.06
N GLY A 56 -0.68 9.96 -10.63
CA GLY A 56 -1.17 10.44 -11.94
C GLY A 56 -2.08 11.66 -11.81
N GLY A 57 -2.99 11.65 -10.83
CA GLY A 57 -3.95 12.73 -10.57
C GLY A 57 -5.31 12.22 -10.12
N LEU A 58 -6.27 13.14 -9.96
CA LEU A 58 -7.66 12.81 -9.64
C LEU A 58 -8.33 12.07 -10.81
N LYS A 59 -8.90 10.91 -10.51
CA LYS A 59 -9.63 10.06 -11.46
C LYS A 59 -11.14 10.22 -11.34
N THR A 60 -11.64 10.14 -10.11
CA THR A 60 -13.08 10.24 -9.81
C THR A 60 -13.24 11.25 -8.69
N TYR A 61 -13.86 12.39 -8.98
CA TYR A 61 -13.91 13.51 -8.05
C TYR A 61 -15.14 14.38 -8.27
N GLY A 62 -15.53 15.07 -7.22
CA GLY A 62 -16.49 16.17 -7.22
C GLY A 62 -15.84 17.44 -6.66
N ALA A 63 -16.69 18.40 -6.28
CA ALA A 63 -16.25 19.63 -5.64
C ALA A 63 -16.56 19.63 -4.14
N ALA A 64 -15.72 20.30 -3.36
CA ALA A 64 -15.94 20.62 -1.97
C ALA A 64 -15.64 22.10 -1.73
N VAL A 65 -16.21 22.67 -0.67
CA VAL A 65 -15.96 24.04 -0.22
C VAL A 65 -15.28 23.97 1.14
N VAL A 66 -14.10 24.55 1.23
CA VAL A 66 -13.35 24.69 2.48
C VAL A 66 -13.64 26.09 3.03
N HIS A 67 -14.00 26.15 4.30
CA HIS A 67 -14.28 27.38 5.02
C HIS A 67 -13.06 27.72 5.90
N ASP A 68 -12.22 28.64 5.44
CA ASP A 68 -11.02 29.03 6.19
C ASP A 68 -10.98 30.54 6.40
N HIS A 69 -10.87 30.97 7.66
CA HIS A 69 -10.78 32.38 8.06
C HIS A 69 -11.85 33.31 7.43
N GLY A 70 -13.07 32.80 7.21
CA GLY A 70 -14.17 33.55 6.60
C GLY A 70 -14.10 33.67 5.08
N VAL A 71 -13.23 32.88 4.43
CA VAL A 71 -13.15 32.73 2.98
C VAL A 71 -13.55 31.33 2.59
N ASP A 72 -14.44 31.24 1.61
CA ASP A 72 -14.86 29.98 1.01
C ASP A 72 -13.98 29.68 -0.21
N GLN A 73 -13.30 28.54 -0.17
CA GLN A 73 -12.48 28.06 -1.29
C GLN A 73 -13.06 26.77 -1.84
N GLN A 74 -13.43 26.78 -3.13
CA GLN A 74 -13.80 25.56 -3.82
C GLN A 74 -12.56 24.76 -4.22
N VAL A 75 -12.53 23.48 -3.87
CA VAL A 75 -11.48 22.52 -4.19
C VAL A 75 -12.05 21.26 -4.84
N SER A 76 -11.21 20.48 -5.52
CA SER A 76 -11.61 19.16 -6.02
C SER A 76 -11.38 18.10 -4.94
N ALA A 77 -12.36 17.22 -4.74
CA ALA A 77 -12.36 16.20 -3.71
C ALA A 77 -12.67 14.83 -4.31
N GLY A 78 -11.79 13.84 -4.12
CA GLY A 78 -12.03 12.49 -4.63
C GLY A 78 -10.82 11.59 -4.70
N LEU A 79 -10.93 10.54 -5.50
CA LEU A 79 -9.93 9.49 -5.66
C LEU A 79 -8.83 9.89 -6.64
N PHE A 80 -7.60 9.76 -6.18
CA PHE A 80 -6.41 9.79 -7.00
C PHE A 80 -6.08 8.40 -7.50
N GLU A 81 -5.43 8.34 -8.66
CA GLU A 81 -4.84 7.12 -9.18
C GLU A 81 -3.31 7.22 -9.18
N MET A 82 -2.65 6.14 -8.78
CA MET A 82 -1.19 6.02 -8.71
C MET A 82 -0.73 4.75 -9.42
N SER A 83 0.39 4.83 -10.13
CA SER A 83 1.05 3.67 -10.76
C SER A 83 2.09 3.10 -9.82
N VAL A 84 2.01 1.80 -9.49
CA VAL A 84 2.96 1.15 -8.57
C VAL A 84 4.20 0.70 -9.32
N ASP A 85 5.37 0.91 -8.71
CA ASP A 85 6.63 0.38 -9.20
C ASP A 85 6.59 -1.15 -9.17
N GLY A 86 6.76 -1.78 -10.33
CA GLY A 86 6.55 -3.24 -10.49
C GLY A 86 5.18 -3.61 -11.08
N GLY A 87 4.32 -2.63 -11.33
CA GLY A 87 3.07 -2.79 -12.08
C GLY A 87 1.81 -2.80 -11.20
N GLY A 88 0.69 -2.46 -11.83
CA GLY A 88 -0.58 -2.28 -11.14
C GLY A 88 -0.89 -0.81 -10.83
N MET A 89 -2.13 -0.57 -10.42
CA MET A 89 -2.65 0.75 -10.07
C MET A 89 -3.19 0.73 -8.65
N LEU A 90 -3.03 1.84 -7.94
CA LEU A 90 -3.65 2.10 -6.64
C LEU A 90 -4.60 3.28 -6.75
N GLN A 91 -5.68 3.20 -5.99
CA GLN A 91 -6.58 4.32 -5.76
C GLN A 91 -6.37 4.83 -4.34
N THR A 92 -6.21 6.14 -4.18
CA THR A 92 -5.92 6.76 -2.88
C THR A 92 -6.72 8.04 -2.65
N TYR A 93 -6.82 8.44 -1.39
CA TYR A 93 -7.37 9.71 -0.95
C TYR A 93 -6.28 10.55 -0.28
N CYS A 94 -6.43 11.87 -0.34
CA CYS A 94 -5.52 12.78 0.35
C CYS A 94 -5.87 12.87 1.84
N ILE A 95 -4.84 12.95 2.67
CA ILE A 95 -4.94 13.15 4.14
C ILE A 95 -4.34 14.50 4.57
N ASP A 96 -4.03 15.37 3.60
CA ASP A 96 -3.48 16.70 3.83
C ASP A 96 -4.13 17.62 2.82
N LEU A 97 -5.09 18.42 3.30
CA LEU A 97 -5.87 19.34 2.47
C LEU A 97 -5.03 20.53 2.00
N HIS A 98 -4.05 20.95 2.82
CA HIS A 98 -3.28 22.16 2.58
C HIS A 98 -1.99 21.92 1.79
N ASN A 99 -1.60 20.66 1.61
CA ASN A 99 -0.44 20.26 0.83
C ASN A 99 -0.87 19.49 -0.44
N PRO A 100 -1.23 20.22 -1.52
CA PRO A 100 -1.75 19.58 -2.72
C PRO A 100 -0.71 18.63 -3.32
N THR A 101 -1.18 17.46 -3.73
CA THR A 101 -0.36 16.45 -4.39
C THR A 101 0.28 17.03 -5.65
N GLN A 102 1.58 16.80 -5.81
CA GLN A 102 2.30 17.21 -7.00
C GLN A 102 2.19 16.12 -8.05
N ARG A 103 1.80 16.49 -9.28
CA ARG A 103 1.72 15.53 -10.39
C ARG A 103 3.08 14.88 -10.61
N ASP A 104 3.08 13.59 -10.91
CA ASP A 104 4.28 12.79 -11.17
C ASP A 104 5.23 12.66 -9.94
N ALA A 105 4.78 13.05 -8.75
CA ALA A 105 5.50 12.80 -7.52
C ALA A 105 5.49 11.31 -7.15
N GLN A 106 6.63 10.84 -6.66
CA GLN A 106 6.80 9.49 -6.13
C GLN A 106 6.51 9.48 -4.63
N TYR A 107 5.72 8.51 -4.20
CA TYR A 107 5.39 8.25 -2.81
C TYR A 107 5.83 6.85 -2.44
N GLN A 108 6.36 6.71 -1.23
CA GLN A 108 6.72 5.43 -0.65
C GLN A 108 5.80 5.14 0.53
N GLU A 109 5.28 3.91 0.59
CA GLU A 109 4.53 3.43 1.74
C GLU A 109 5.38 3.51 3.02
N THR A 110 4.78 4.03 4.08
CA THR A 110 5.39 4.23 5.39
C THR A 110 4.33 4.08 6.48
N SER A 111 4.75 3.88 7.73
CA SER A 111 3.84 3.84 8.89
C SER A 111 3.20 5.20 9.14
N TRP A 112 2.08 5.23 9.85
CA TRP A 112 1.38 6.48 10.23
C TRP A 112 2.29 7.49 10.91
N SER A 113 3.24 7.02 11.73
CA SER A 113 4.24 7.85 12.40
C SER A 113 5.17 8.62 11.44
N GLY A 114 5.28 8.19 10.18
CA GLY A 114 6.03 8.85 9.12
C GLY A 114 5.21 9.80 8.25
N THR A 115 3.95 10.08 8.61
CA THR A 115 3.01 10.91 7.83
C THR A 115 2.40 12.04 8.68
N SER A 116 1.53 12.86 8.07
CA SER A 116 0.71 13.84 8.79
C SER A 116 -0.27 13.21 9.79
N LEU A 117 -0.48 11.89 9.76
CA LEU A 117 -1.28 11.17 10.76
C LEU A 117 -0.52 10.89 12.06
N ASN A 118 0.77 11.21 12.15
CA ASN A 118 1.54 10.97 13.38
C ASN A 118 0.93 11.73 14.57
N GLY A 119 0.51 10.98 15.61
CA GLY A 119 -0.15 11.55 16.78
C GLY A 119 -1.61 11.98 16.54
N ASN A 120 -2.16 11.78 15.35
CA ASN A 120 -3.58 12.01 15.09
C ASN A 120 -4.42 10.93 15.78
N LYS A 121 -5.14 11.31 16.84
CA LYS A 121 -6.02 10.43 17.63
C LYS A 121 -7.18 9.82 16.83
N ASP A 122 -7.53 10.42 15.70
CA ASP A 122 -8.62 10.02 14.80
C ASP A 122 -8.11 9.26 13.56
N ALA A 123 -6.80 8.94 13.45
CA ALA A 123 -6.24 8.18 12.33
C ALA A 123 -6.96 6.85 12.06
N GLY A 124 -7.39 6.16 13.12
CA GLY A 124 -8.17 4.94 12.97
C GLY A 124 -9.57 5.15 12.40
N LYS A 125 -10.17 6.33 12.57
CA LYS A 125 -11.47 6.65 11.94
C LYS A 125 -11.33 6.88 10.44
N ILE A 126 -10.24 7.51 10.01
CA ILE A 126 -9.91 7.65 8.58
C ILE A 126 -9.80 6.26 7.94
N ARG A 127 -9.10 5.33 8.60
CA ARG A 127 -9.03 3.94 8.13
C ARG A 127 -10.40 3.27 8.07
N TRP A 128 -11.25 3.47 9.09
CA TRP A 128 -12.60 2.92 9.06
C TRP A 128 -13.39 3.45 7.85
N ILE A 129 -13.29 4.76 7.55
CA ILE A 129 -13.93 5.37 6.38
C ILE A 129 -13.47 4.70 5.09
N LEU A 130 -12.15 4.52 4.91
CA LEU A 130 -11.58 3.85 3.74
C LEU A 130 -12.12 2.42 3.55
N GLN A 131 -12.48 1.73 4.63
CA GLN A 131 -13.01 0.36 4.58
C GLN A 131 -14.53 0.29 4.36
N HIS A 132 -15.26 1.37 4.69
CA HIS A 132 -16.73 1.39 4.72
C HIS A 132 -17.34 2.35 3.70
N SER A 133 -16.52 2.88 2.79
CA SER A 133 -16.95 3.78 1.72
C SER A 133 -16.33 3.39 0.38
N TYR A 134 -16.65 4.17 -0.64
CA TYR A 134 -16.11 4.03 -1.99
C TYR A 134 -14.57 4.18 -1.98
N PRO A 135 -13.83 3.39 -2.80
CA PRO A 135 -14.28 2.34 -3.70
C PRO A 135 -14.37 0.94 -3.07
N GLN A 136 -14.00 0.78 -1.78
CA GLN A 136 -14.04 -0.52 -1.10
C GLN A 136 -15.47 -1.05 -0.96
N VAL A 137 -16.41 -0.16 -0.66
CA VAL A 137 -17.85 -0.40 -0.78
C VAL A 137 -18.32 0.31 -2.04
N ASN A 138 -18.60 -0.45 -3.10
CA ASN A 138 -19.04 0.09 -4.40
C ASN A 138 -20.52 -0.18 -4.72
N ASP A 139 -21.29 -0.65 -3.73
CA ASP A 139 -22.75 -0.63 -3.83
C ASP A 139 -23.25 0.78 -3.46
N LEU A 140 -23.30 1.66 -4.46
CA LEU A 140 -23.66 3.07 -4.26
C LEU A 140 -25.10 3.26 -3.80
N ALA A 141 -26.00 2.34 -4.17
CA ALA A 141 -27.38 2.39 -3.70
C ALA A 141 -27.44 2.08 -2.19
N ALA A 142 -26.74 1.04 -1.75
CA ALA A 142 -26.66 0.71 -0.33
C ALA A 142 -25.96 1.82 0.49
N LEU A 143 -24.88 2.41 -0.04
CA LEU A 143 -24.24 3.58 0.60
C LEU A 143 -25.20 4.77 0.70
N ALA A 144 -25.95 5.05 -0.36
CA ALA A 144 -26.91 6.15 -0.37
C ALA A 144 -28.01 5.93 0.68
N ASP A 145 -28.55 4.71 0.76
CA ASP A 145 -29.59 4.35 1.73
C ASP A 145 -29.10 4.53 3.18
N MET A 146 -27.88 4.07 3.49
CA MET A 146 -27.29 4.25 4.82
C MET A 146 -27.08 5.73 5.17
N ALA A 147 -26.68 6.53 4.19
CA ALA A 147 -26.44 7.96 4.35
C ALA A 147 -27.73 8.82 4.33
N GLY A 148 -28.88 8.24 4.00
CA GLY A 148 -30.09 9.02 3.71
C GLY A 148 -29.95 9.93 2.48
N ALA A 149 -28.99 9.60 1.62
CA ALA A 149 -28.80 10.20 0.30
C ALA A 149 -29.68 9.48 -0.74
N HIS A 150 -29.73 10.02 -1.95
CA HIS A 150 -30.40 9.39 -3.07
C HIS A 150 -29.57 9.57 -4.33
N GLY A 151 -29.40 8.47 -5.08
CA GLY A 151 -28.74 8.51 -6.39
C GLY A 151 -27.27 8.92 -6.33
N LEU A 152 -26.50 8.43 -5.34
CA LEU A 152 -25.05 8.65 -5.31
C LEU A 152 -24.41 8.17 -6.62
N THR A 153 -23.71 9.07 -7.29
CA THR A 153 -22.78 8.71 -8.35
C THR A 153 -21.42 8.31 -7.78
N GLU A 154 -20.54 7.74 -8.60
CA GLU A 154 -19.16 7.48 -8.18
C GLU A 154 -18.43 8.79 -7.80
N GLN A 155 -18.76 9.90 -8.45
CA GLN A 155 -18.19 11.22 -8.13
C GLN A 155 -18.66 11.71 -6.76
N ASP A 156 -19.95 11.58 -6.46
CA ASP A 156 -20.50 11.96 -5.15
C ASP A 156 -19.93 11.09 -4.04
N ALA A 157 -19.83 9.78 -4.29
CA ALA A 157 -19.26 8.84 -3.33
C ALA A 157 -17.78 9.13 -3.08
N ALA A 158 -17.01 9.43 -4.13
CA ALA A 158 -15.62 9.82 -3.99
C ALA A 158 -15.44 11.15 -3.24
N ALA A 159 -16.24 12.17 -3.58
CA ALA A 159 -16.18 13.48 -2.94
C ALA A 159 -16.58 13.41 -1.46
N GLY A 160 -17.71 12.79 -1.14
CA GLY A 160 -18.19 12.62 0.24
C GLY A 160 -17.22 11.85 1.11
N THR A 161 -16.56 10.82 0.54
CA THR A 161 -15.50 10.09 1.25
C THR A 161 -14.29 10.97 1.53
N GLN A 162 -13.81 11.74 0.55
CA GLN A 162 -12.67 12.64 0.72
C GLN A 162 -12.94 13.74 1.76
N VAL A 163 -14.16 14.32 1.75
CA VAL A 163 -14.61 15.32 2.74
C VAL A 163 -14.62 14.71 4.15
N ALA A 164 -15.19 13.52 4.33
CA ALA A 164 -15.18 12.84 5.62
C ALA A 164 -13.75 12.54 6.14
N ILE A 165 -12.81 12.25 5.24
CA ILE A 165 -11.39 12.07 5.58
C ILE A 165 -10.79 13.40 6.07
N TRP A 166 -10.97 14.50 5.33
CA TRP A 166 -10.40 15.82 5.71
C TRP A 166 -10.91 16.34 7.05
N ARG A 167 -12.17 16.05 7.39
CA ARG A 167 -12.74 16.36 8.71
C ARG A 167 -12.03 15.64 9.87
N TYR A 168 -11.31 14.55 9.60
CA TYR A 168 -10.51 13.82 10.59
C TYR A 168 -8.99 13.98 10.44
N SER A 169 -8.47 14.13 9.22
CA SER A 169 -7.03 14.31 9.01
C SER A 169 -6.57 15.71 9.38
N ASP A 170 -7.30 16.73 8.91
CA ASP A 170 -6.95 18.15 9.02
C ASP A 170 -7.81 18.86 10.08
N GLY A 171 -8.92 18.24 10.50
CA GLY A 171 -9.94 18.92 11.30
C GLY A 171 -10.62 20.05 10.53
N ALA A 172 -10.62 19.95 9.20
CA ALA A 172 -11.09 21.00 8.31
C ALA A 172 -12.59 21.28 8.48
N ASP A 173 -12.94 22.56 8.42
CA ASP A 173 -14.31 23.01 8.16
C ASP A 173 -14.53 22.95 6.65
N VAL A 174 -15.17 21.87 6.19
CA VAL A 174 -15.30 21.54 4.77
C VAL A 174 -16.58 20.78 4.51
N ASP A 175 -17.25 21.17 3.43
CA ASP A 175 -18.49 20.57 2.96
C ASP A 175 -18.36 20.10 1.52
N ALA A 176 -18.98 18.98 1.18
CA ALA A 176 -19.14 18.60 -0.22
C ALA A 176 -20.14 19.55 -0.89
N LEU A 177 -19.83 19.99 -2.12
CA LEU A 177 -20.71 20.91 -2.84
C LEU A 177 -22.02 20.22 -3.26
N ASP A 178 -21.97 18.93 -3.56
CA ASP A 178 -23.15 18.13 -3.87
C ASP A 178 -23.86 17.67 -2.56
N PRO A 179 -25.17 17.91 -2.39
CA PRO A 179 -25.88 17.53 -1.17
C PRO A 179 -25.92 16.02 -0.88
N GLN A 180 -25.81 15.15 -1.88
CA GLN A 180 -25.76 13.70 -1.68
C GLN A 180 -24.38 13.26 -1.21
N ALA A 181 -23.33 13.83 -1.80
CA ALA A 181 -21.97 13.65 -1.33
C ALA A 181 -21.82 14.13 0.13
N GLU A 182 -22.46 15.25 0.47
CA GLU A 182 -22.42 15.82 1.82
C GLU A 182 -23.11 14.91 2.85
N LYS A 183 -24.28 14.37 2.52
CA LYS A 183 -24.95 13.37 3.37
C LYS A 183 -24.09 12.13 3.60
N LEU A 184 -23.38 11.67 2.57
CA LEU A 184 -22.43 10.56 2.73
C LEU A 184 -21.29 10.96 3.66
N ALA A 185 -20.72 12.16 3.51
CA ALA A 185 -19.65 12.65 4.37
C ALA A 185 -20.08 12.69 5.84
N ASP A 186 -21.27 13.25 6.11
CA ASP A 186 -21.88 13.30 7.45
C ASP A 186 -22.10 11.92 8.05
N TYR A 187 -22.65 11.00 7.26
CA TYR A 187 -22.86 9.62 7.69
C TYR A 187 -21.54 8.95 8.08
N LEU A 188 -20.53 9.06 7.22
CA LEU A 188 -19.21 8.47 7.45
C LEU A 188 -18.56 9.07 8.69
N GLN A 189 -18.56 10.39 8.82
CA GLN A 189 -17.98 11.08 9.96
C GLN A 189 -18.65 10.65 11.26
N LYS A 190 -19.99 10.60 11.30
CA LYS A 190 -20.75 10.23 12.49
C LYS A 190 -20.55 8.79 12.93
N ASN A 191 -20.35 7.86 12.00
CA ASN A 191 -20.30 6.43 12.28
C ASN A 191 -18.87 5.86 12.39
N ALA A 192 -17.84 6.63 12.01
CA ALA A 192 -16.48 6.14 11.98
C ALA A 192 -15.97 5.69 13.36
N LEU A 193 -15.51 4.44 13.42
CA LEU A 193 -14.93 3.84 14.61
C LEU A 193 -13.40 3.92 14.57
N ASN A 194 -12.78 4.01 15.75
CA ASN A 194 -11.33 4.01 15.83
C ASN A 194 -10.80 2.57 15.66
N VAL A 195 -10.12 2.30 14.55
CA VAL A 195 -9.49 1.00 14.26
C VAL A 195 -7.97 1.13 14.19
N ALA A 196 -7.24 0.08 14.62
CA ALA A 196 -5.78 0.11 14.66
C ALA A 196 -5.15 0.19 13.27
N GLU A 197 -3.93 0.76 13.19
CA GLU A 197 -3.09 0.74 11.99
C GLU A 197 -2.95 -0.69 11.44
N PRO A 198 -3.08 -0.91 10.12
CA PRO A 198 -2.82 -2.21 9.54
C PRO A 198 -1.36 -2.59 9.75
N LYS A 199 -1.07 -3.87 9.93
CA LYS A 199 0.30 -4.36 9.93
C LYS A 199 0.91 -4.15 8.54
N ALA A 200 2.21 -3.85 8.49
CA ALA A 200 2.93 -3.69 7.24
C ALA A 200 2.70 -4.89 6.31
N SER A 201 2.38 -4.59 5.06
CA SER A 201 2.01 -5.57 4.03
C SER A 201 3.17 -6.51 3.66
N LEU A 202 4.41 -6.04 3.86
CA LEU A 202 5.64 -6.79 3.60
C LEU A 202 6.52 -6.78 4.85
N THR A 203 6.48 -7.85 5.64
CA THR A 203 7.49 -8.11 6.66
C THR A 203 8.63 -8.88 5.99
N LEU A 204 9.81 -8.27 5.87
CA LEU A 204 11.00 -9.00 5.48
C LEU A 204 11.37 -9.90 6.66
N ASP A 205 11.10 -11.21 6.55
CA ASP A 205 11.66 -12.18 7.49
C ASP A 205 13.19 -12.03 7.47
N PRO A 206 13.86 -12.09 8.64
CA PRO A 206 15.31 -12.02 8.69
C PRO A 206 15.90 -13.11 7.77
N PRO A 207 16.97 -12.83 7.01
CA PRO A 207 17.54 -13.82 6.10
C PRO A 207 17.88 -15.08 6.91
N ALA A 208 17.25 -16.19 6.53
CA ALA A 208 17.56 -17.49 7.09
C ALA A 208 19.03 -17.79 6.79
N VAL A 209 19.88 -17.60 7.78
CA VAL A 209 21.28 -18.03 7.76
C VAL A 209 21.28 -19.56 7.75
N SER A 210 21.42 -20.16 6.58
CA SER A 210 21.86 -21.55 6.48
C SER A 210 23.36 -21.54 6.71
N GLY A 211 23.78 -22.05 7.86
CA GLY A 211 25.17 -22.40 8.15
C GLY A 211 25.61 -23.65 7.40
#